data_AF-A0A9X3HRF2-F1
#
_entry.id   AF-A0A9X3HRF2-F1
#
_cell.length_a   1.000
_cell.length_b   1.000
_cell.length_c   1.000
_cell.angle_alpha   90.00
_cell.angle_beta   90.00
_cell.angle_gamma   90.00
#
_symmetry.space_group_name_H-M   'P 1'
#
loop_
_entity.id
_entity.type
_entity.pdbx_description
1 polymer ?
#
loop_
_entity_poly.entity_id
_entity_poly.type
_entity_poly.pdbx_seq_one_letter_code
_entity_poly.pdbx_strand_id
1 'polypeptide(L)'
;MVGLAILLVRAVALFVTLSSIYAFVPALALSSFWQQASNLVLFSLVGHLFLPVLLSSIIWYFSDSIAAKLFKEEADEGTAMDIRDEHIVTVGCFLIGVYLLITGLATFIGFWISSNMINYPALLKAVMAFGLIMGSRGVRKLYCKIRS
;
A
#
# COMPACT_ATOMS: atom_id res chain seq x y z
N MET A 1 11.43 -13.03 13.28
CA MET A 1 11.26 -11.99 12.24
C MET A 1 9.82 -11.60 11.96
N VAL A 2 8.84 -12.50 12.16
CA VAL A 2 7.40 -12.22 11.95
C VAL A 2 6.91 -10.96 12.68
N GLY A 3 7.34 -10.73 13.93
CA GLY A 3 6.97 -9.53 14.69
C GLY A 3 7.41 -8.20 14.06
N LEU A 4 8.61 -8.15 13.47
CA LEU A 4 9.12 -6.95 12.78
C LEU A 4 8.38 -6.72 11.46
N ALA A 5 8.02 -7.79 10.76
CA ALA A 5 7.23 -7.71 9.54
C ALA A 5 5.80 -7.22 9.81
N ILE A 6 5.16 -7.71 10.87
CA ILE A 6 3.85 -7.21 11.32
C ILE A 6 3.94 -5.72 11.62
N LEU A 7 4.96 -5.29 12.36
CA LEU A 7 5.21 -3.88 12.66
C LEU A 7 5.40 -3.05 11.39
N LEU A 8 6.15 -3.55 10.39
CA LEU A 8 6.38 -2.83 9.13
C LEU A 8 5.10 -2.69 8.31
N VAL A 9 4.32 -3.77 8.19
CA VAL A 9 3.04 -3.76 7.47
C VAL A 9 2.05 -2.79 8.13
N ARG A 10 1.99 -2.81 9.48
CA ARG A 10 1.19 -1.86 10.25
C ARG A 10 1.68 -0.43 10.10
N ALA A 11 2.99 -0.19 10.13
CA ALA A 11 3.58 1.13 9.93
C ALA A 11 3.21 1.71 8.56
N VAL A 12 3.14 0.89 7.52
CA VAL A 12 2.75 1.33 6.17
C VAL A 12 1.27 1.63 6.08
N ALA A 13 0.42 0.78 6.66
CA ALA A 13 -1.00 1.09 6.79
C ALA A 13 -1.18 2.44 7.51
N LEU A 14 -0.46 2.66 8.61
CA LEU A 14 -0.48 3.92 9.35
C LEU A 14 0.00 5.11 8.48
N PHE A 15 1.12 4.94 7.79
CA PHE A 15 1.69 5.97 6.91
C PHE A 15 0.75 6.35 5.77
N VAL A 16 0.12 5.37 5.13
CA VAL A 16 -0.85 5.62 4.06
C VAL A 16 -2.07 6.35 4.62
N THR A 17 -2.57 5.93 5.78
CA THR A 17 -3.68 6.60 6.45
C THR A 17 -3.31 8.06 6.79
N LEU A 18 -2.15 8.30 7.38
CA LEU A 18 -1.69 9.66 7.71
C LEU A 18 -1.48 10.52 6.48
N SER A 19 -0.83 9.99 5.44
CA SER A 19 -0.56 10.74 4.21
C SER A 19 -1.86 11.13 3.49
N SER A 20 -2.87 10.26 3.47
CA SER A 20 -4.19 10.59 2.95
C SER A 20 -4.90 11.66 3.78
N ILE A 21 -4.86 11.57 5.11
CA ILE A 21 -5.41 12.61 5.98
C ILE A 21 -4.68 13.94 5.75
N TYR A 22 -3.35 13.96 5.75
CA TYR A 22 -2.55 15.17 5.54
C TYR A 22 -2.78 15.81 4.17
N ALA A 23 -2.95 15.00 3.12
CA ALA A 23 -3.27 15.51 1.80
C ALA A 23 -4.67 16.15 1.73
N PHE A 24 -5.60 15.71 2.57
CA PHE A 24 -6.99 16.16 2.56
C PHE A 24 -7.30 17.30 3.54
N VAL A 25 -6.53 17.42 4.63
CA VAL A 25 -6.63 18.52 5.61
C VAL A 25 -6.62 19.91 4.98
N PRO A 26 -5.68 20.27 4.07
CA PRO A 26 -5.69 21.59 3.44
C PRO A 26 -6.91 21.80 2.54
N ALA A 27 -7.46 20.74 1.93
CA ALA A 27 -8.68 20.84 1.13
C ALA A 27 -9.91 21.18 2.00
N LEU A 28 -10.00 20.63 3.21
CA LEU A 28 -11.07 20.93 4.17
C LEU A 28 -11.00 22.35 4.73
N ALA A 29 -9.80 22.93 4.81
CA ALA A 29 -9.58 24.29 5.29
C ALA A 29 -10.00 25.38 4.28
N LEU A 30 -10.16 25.01 2.99
CA LEU A 30 -10.58 25.93 1.94
C LEU A 30 -12.11 26.09 1.94
N SER A 31 -12.60 27.32 2.05
CA SER A 31 -14.04 27.63 1.99
C SER A 31 -14.67 27.25 0.66
N SER A 32 -13.89 27.24 -0.42
CA SER A 32 -14.32 26.82 -1.77
C SER A 32 -14.67 25.33 -1.86
N PHE A 33 -14.13 24.48 -0.98
CA PHE A 33 -14.47 23.06 -0.92
C PHE A 33 -15.93 22.86 -0.48
N TRP A 34 -16.36 23.61 0.54
CA TRP A 34 -17.72 23.54 1.09
C TRP A 34 -18.78 24.22 0.21
N GLN A 35 -18.35 25.07 -0.73
CA GLN A 35 -19.23 25.71 -1.71
C GLN A 35 -19.54 24.81 -2.93
N GLN A 36 -18.88 23.65 -3.05
CA GLN A 36 -19.19 22.70 -4.12
C GLN A 36 -20.53 22.00 -3.88
N ALA A 37 -21.11 21.46 -4.95
CA ALA A 37 -22.30 20.62 -4.84
C ALA A 37 -22.05 19.48 -3.85
N SER A 38 -23.01 19.23 -2.96
CA SER A 38 -22.92 18.22 -1.88
C SER A 38 -22.46 16.85 -2.37
N ASN A 39 -22.87 16.46 -3.58
CA ASN A 39 -22.46 15.20 -4.20
C ASN A 39 -20.96 15.13 -4.48
N LEU A 40 -20.35 16.21 -4.97
CA LEU A 40 -18.91 16.28 -5.27
C LEU A 40 -18.07 16.23 -3.99
N VAL A 41 -18.54 16.92 -2.94
CA VAL A 41 -17.92 16.91 -1.61
C VAL A 41 -17.92 15.50 -1.02
N LEU A 42 -19.07 14.80 -1.10
CA LEU A 42 -19.20 13.40 -0.66
C LEU A 42 -18.26 12.47 -1.43
N PHE A 43 -18.19 12.60 -2.76
CA PHE A 43 -17.31 11.78 -3.58
C PHE A 43 -15.83 12.03 -3.31
N SER A 44 -15.45 13.29 -3.06
CA SER A 44 -14.10 13.66 -2.68
C SER A 44 -13.72 13.03 -1.33
N LEU A 45 -14.59 13.15 -0.32
CA LEU A 45 -14.44 12.51 0.99
C LEU A 45 -14.31 10.99 0.88
N VAL A 46 -15.16 10.34 0.09
CA VAL A 46 -15.13 8.88 -0.07
C VAL A 46 -13.85 8.44 -0.78
N GLY A 47 -13.47 9.09 -1.88
CA GLY A 47 -12.31 8.68 -2.67
C GLY A 47 -10.97 8.95 -1.99
N HIS A 48 -10.83 10.09 -1.30
CA HIS A 48 -9.53 10.54 -0.77
C HIS A 48 -9.35 10.28 0.72
N LEU A 49 -10.44 10.12 1.48
CA LEU A 49 -10.39 9.84 2.91
C LEU A 49 -10.85 8.43 3.21
N PHE A 50 -12.08 8.08 2.81
CA PHE A 50 -12.69 6.82 3.20
C PHE A 50 -11.96 5.62 2.59
N LEU A 51 -11.70 5.65 1.28
CA LEU A 51 -11.02 4.55 0.58
C LEU A 51 -9.62 4.24 1.13
N PRO A 52 -8.71 5.22 1.27
CA PRO A 52 -7.38 4.94 1.81
C PRO A 52 -7.42 4.44 3.25
N VAL A 53 -8.32 4.97 4.09
CA VAL A 53 -8.52 4.49 5.46
C VAL A 53 -9.03 3.05 5.46
N LEU A 54 -10.00 2.72 4.61
CA LEU A 54 -10.56 1.36 4.51
C LEU A 54 -9.51 0.37 4.02
N LEU A 55 -8.78 0.68 2.94
CA LEU A 55 -7.71 -0.17 2.43
C LEU A 55 -6.59 -0.34 3.45
N SER A 56 -6.20 0.73 4.14
CA SER A 56 -5.18 0.67 5.19
C SER A 56 -5.65 -0.17 6.38
N SER A 57 -6.92 -0.05 6.77
CA SER A 57 -7.51 -0.85 7.84
C SER A 57 -7.56 -2.34 7.48
N ILE A 58 -7.93 -2.68 6.24
CA ILE A 58 -7.88 -4.06 5.74
C ILE A 58 -6.45 -4.61 5.84
N ILE A 59 -5.45 -3.85 5.38
CA ILE A 59 -4.05 -4.28 5.45
C ILE A 59 -3.57 -4.43 6.89
N TRP A 60 -4.01 -3.55 7.79
CA TRP A 60 -3.72 -3.66 9.20
C TRP A 60 -4.28 -4.95 9.79
N TYR A 61 -5.55 -5.28 9.50
CA TYR A 61 -6.19 -6.52 9.95
C TYR A 61 -5.53 -7.77 9.38
N PHE A 62 -5.13 -7.74 8.12
CA PHE A 62 -4.44 -8.86 7.46
C PHE A 62 -2.93 -8.85 7.70
N SER A 63 -2.39 -7.95 8.54
CA SER A 63 -0.93 -7.82 8.75
C SER A 63 -0.29 -9.12 9.24
N ASP A 64 -0.97 -9.86 10.10
CA ASP A 64 -0.50 -11.16 10.59
C ASP A 64 -0.49 -12.23 9.49
N SER A 65 -1.50 -12.27 8.62
CA SER A 65 -1.56 -13.20 7.48
C SER A 65 -0.54 -12.85 6.40
N ILE A 66 -0.34 -11.56 6.15
CA ILE A 66 0.65 -11.04 5.21
C ILE A 66 2.06 -11.36 5.70
N ALA A 67 2.36 -11.08 6.96
CA ALA A 67 3.64 -11.42 7.57
C ALA A 67 3.87 -12.93 7.57
N ALA A 68 2.85 -13.73 7.92
CA ALA A 68 2.96 -15.18 7.84
C ALA A 68 3.26 -15.67 6.43
N LYS A 69 2.67 -15.09 5.37
CA LYS A 69 2.95 -15.46 3.97
C LYS A 69 4.33 -15.02 3.47
N LEU A 70 4.85 -13.89 3.96
CA LEU A 70 6.21 -13.44 3.63
C LEU A 70 7.28 -14.35 4.24
N PHE A 71 7.03 -14.88 5.44
CA PHE A 71 8.02 -15.64 6.22
C PHE A 71 7.72 -17.14 6.32
N LYS A 72 6.68 -17.66 5.64
CA LYS A 72 6.23 -19.07 5.74
C LYS A 72 7.29 -20.10 5.35
N GLU A 73 8.20 -19.76 4.44
CA GLU A 73 9.29 -20.66 4.01
C GLU A 73 10.50 -20.65 4.95
N GLU A 74 10.63 -19.67 5.86
CA GLU A 74 11.77 -19.62 6.79
C GLU A 74 11.55 -20.42 8.08
N ALA A 75 10.32 -20.85 8.34
CA ALA A 75 10.04 -21.75 9.46
C ALA A 75 10.50 -23.21 9.19
N ASP A 76 10.77 -23.55 7.92
CA ASP A 76 11.20 -24.89 7.51
C ASP A 76 12.74 -25.04 7.54
N GLU A 77 13.47 -23.93 7.42
CA GLU A 77 14.93 -23.90 7.64
C GLU A 77 15.19 -23.43 9.07
N GLY A 78 15.37 -24.40 9.99
CA GLY A 78 15.63 -24.21 11.42
C GLY A 78 16.96 -23.52 11.76
N THR A 79 17.28 -22.41 11.10
CA THR A 79 18.48 -21.62 11.32
C THR A 79 18.12 -20.31 11.99
N ALA A 80 18.79 -20.10 13.13
CA ALA A 80 18.69 -18.95 13.99
C ALA A 80 18.70 -17.62 13.22
N MET A 81 17.69 -16.80 13.48
CA MET A 81 17.71 -15.34 13.64
C MET A 81 18.90 -14.57 13.02
N ASP A 82 19.19 -14.75 11.74
CA ASP A 82 20.18 -13.97 11.00
C ASP A 82 19.48 -13.10 9.96
N ILE A 83 19.41 -11.78 10.22
CA ILE A 83 18.74 -10.80 9.36
C ILE A 83 19.62 -10.60 8.11
N ARG A 84 19.46 -11.46 7.11
CA ARG A 84 20.17 -11.32 5.83
C ARG A 84 19.62 -10.12 5.05
N ASP A 85 20.51 -9.31 4.46
CA ASP A 85 20.17 -8.12 3.64
C ASP A 85 19.08 -8.38 2.58
N GLU A 86 19.06 -9.58 2.03
CA GLU A 86 18.08 -10.04 1.03
C GLU A 86 16.63 -9.94 1.53
N HIS A 87 16.42 -10.10 2.83
CA HIS A 87 15.10 -10.07 3.47
C HIS A 87 14.61 -8.62 3.57
N ILE A 88 15.51 -7.67 3.82
CA ILE A 88 15.20 -6.23 3.84
C ILE A 88 14.75 -5.78 2.45
N VAL A 89 15.44 -6.21 1.39
CA VAL A 89 15.08 -5.88 0.01
C VAL A 89 13.70 -6.45 -0.35
N THR A 90 13.44 -7.72 0.02
CA THR A 90 12.16 -8.38 -0.25
C THR A 90 11.00 -7.69 0.47
N VAL A 91 11.19 -7.37 1.75
CA VAL A 91 10.19 -6.68 2.57
C VAL A 91 9.97 -5.25 2.07
N GLY A 92 11.03 -4.51 1.74
CA GLY A 92 10.93 -3.16 1.18
C GLY A 92 10.21 -3.12 -0.17
N CYS A 93 10.50 -4.08 -1.05
CA CYS A 93 9.84 -4.22 -2.35
C CYS A 93 8.35 -4.53 -2.20
N PHE A 94 8.00 -5.43 -1.28
CA PHE A 94 6.60 -5.71 -0.93
C PHE A 94 5.90 -4.46 -0.39
N LEU A 95 6.56 -3.72 0.49
CA LEU A 95 6.05 -2.48 1.08
C LEU A 95 5.74 -1.41 0.04
N ILE A 96 6.68 -1.20 -0.88
CA ILE A 96 6.52 -0.28 -2.00
C ILE A 96 5.35 -0.72 -2.87
N GLY A 97 5.24 -2.02 -3.16
CA GLY A 97 4.10 -2.58 -3.88
C GLY A 97 2.77 -2.28 -3.17
N VAL A 98 2.65 -2.55 -1.88
CA VAL A 98 1.42 -2.25 -1.11
C VAL A 98 1.08 -0.76 -1.15
N TYR A 99 2.06 0.11 -0.95
CA TYR A 99 1.88 1.56 -1.01
C TYR A 99 1.37 2.03 -2.38
N LEU A 100 2.01 1.59 -3.47
CA LEU A 100 1.58 1.94 -4.83
C LEU A 100 0.19 1.37 -5.16
N LEU A 101 -0.16 0.21 -4.60
CA LEU A 101 -1.45 -0.42 -4.85
C LEU A 101 -2.57 0.41 -4.22
N ILE A 102 -2.42 0.82 -2.96
CA ILE A 102 -3.44 1.61 -2.26
C ILE A 102 -3.60 2.97 -2.92
N THR A 103 -2.48 3.66 -3.18
CA THR A 103 -2.50 4.99 -3.81
C THR A 103 -3.03 4.93 -5.24
N GLY A 104 -2.65 3.90 -6.02
CA GLY A 104 -3.17 3.64 -7.36
C GLY A 104 -4.68 3.38 -7.37
N LEU A 105 -5.18 2.51 -6.48
CA LEU A 105 -6.61 2.20 -6.35
C LEU A 105 -7.42 3.40 -5.88
N ALA A 106 -6.95 4.11 -4.86
CA ALA A 106 -7.62 5.31 -4.36
C ALA A 106 -7.73 6.39 -5.45
N THR A 107 -6.64 6.62 -6.20
CA THR A 107 -6.63 7.58 -7.31
C THR A 107 -7.55 7.12 -8.45
N PHE A 108 -7.51 5.84 -8.80
CA PHE A 108 -8.34 5.28 -9.86
C PHE A 108 -9.83 5.41 -9.53
N ILE A 109 -10.22 4.98 -8.34
CA ILE A 109 -11.62 4.99 -7.89
C ILE A 109 -12.09 6.44 -7.69
N GLY A 110 -11.26 7.30 -7.08
CA GLY A 110 -11.58 8.72 -6.93
C GLY A 110 -11.81 9.43 -8.26
N PHE A 111 -10.97 9.15 -9.28
CA PHE A 111 -11.12 9.74 -10.61
C PHE A 111 -12.31 9.17 -11.37
N TRP A 112 -12.58 7.86 -11.22
CA TRP A 112 -13.75 7.22 -11.82
C TRP A 112 -15.06 7.77 -11.24
N ILE A 113 -15.14 7.92 -9.92
CA ILE A 113 -16.32 8.50 -9.26
C ILE A 113 -16.52 9.98 -9.65
N SER A 114 -15.44 10.77 -9.71
CA SER A 114 -15.50 12.21 -9.98
C SER A 114 -15.80 12.52 -11.45
N SER A 115 -15.17 11.81 -12.37
CA SER A 115 -15.13 12.18 -13.79
C SER A 115 -15.81 11.15 -14.70
N ASN A 116 -16.27 10.01 -14.15
CA ASN A 116 -16.79 8.86 -14.89
C ASN A 116 -15.85 8.36 -16.00
N MET A 117 -14.55 8.66 -15.87
CA MET A 117 -13.51 8.36 -16.83
C MET A 117 -12.49 7.39 -16.22
N ILE A 118 -11.95 6.52 -17.06
CA ILE A 118 -10.93 5.54 -16.67
C ILE A 118 -9.57 6.23 -16.63
N ASN A 119 -8.97 6.31 -15.45
CA ASN A 119 -7.60 6.80 -15.30
C ASN A 119 -6.59 5.66 -15.54
N TYR A 120 -6.22 5.45 -16.82
CA TYR A 120 -5.24 4.43 -17.21
C TYR A 120 -3.89 4.52 -16.48
N PRO A 121 -3.30 5.72 -16.24
CA PRO A 121 -2.10 5.85 -15.42
C PRO A 121 -2.25 5.28 -14.00
N ALA A 122 -3.39 5.52 -13.34
CA ALA A 122 -3.65 4.99 -12.00
C ALA A 122 -3.87 3.47 -12.02
N LEU A 123 -4.55 2.96 -13.05
CA LEU A 123 -4.73 1.52 -13.27
C LEU A 123 -3.38 0.82 -13.49
N LEU A 124 -2.50 1.41 -14.31
CA LEU A 124 -1.16 0.88 -14.59
C LEU A 124 -0.30 0.85 -13.32
N LYS A 125 -0.38 1.89 -12.47
CA LYS A 125 0.27 1.91 -11.16
C LYS A 125 -0.23 0.77 -10.27
N ALA A 126 -1.54 0.52 -10.22
CA ALA A 126 -2.11 -0.57 -9.42
C ALA A 126 -1.68 -1.96 -9.94
N VAL A 127 -1.60 -2.15 -11.26
CA VAL A 127 -1.12 -3.40 -11.88
C VAL A 127 0.36 -3.62 -11.61
N MET A 128 1.21 -2.59 -11.76
CA MET A 128 2.63 -2.68 -11.42
C MET A 128 2.83 -2.97 -9.92
N ALA A 129 2.04 -2.33 -9.07
CA ALA A 129 2.06 -2.56 -7.64
C ALA A 129 1.72 -4.02 -7.28
N PHE A 130 0.71 -4.59 -7.94
CA PHE A 130 0.34 -5.99 -7.79
C PHE A 130 1.47 -6.92 -8.28
N GLY A 131 2.10 -6.57 -9.40
CA GLY A 131 3.29 -7.25 -9.92
C GLY A 131 4.47 -7.23 -8.95
N LEU A 132 4.71 -6.11 -8.27
CA LEU A 132 5.74 -5.98 -7.22
C LEU A 132 5.42 -6.83 -5.99
N ILE A 133 4.15 -6.86 -5.57
CA ILE A 133 3.70 -7.68 -4.44
C ILE A 133 3.91 -9.17 -4.73
N MET A 134 3.44 -9.66 -5.90
CA MET A 134 3.62 -11.06 -6.31
C MET A 134 5.08 -11.38 -6.66
N GLY A 135 5.80 -10.41 -7.23
CA GLY A 135 7.16 -10.54 -7.75
C GLY A 135 8.27 -10.30 -6.73
N SER A 136 7.94 -9.92 -5.48
CA SER A 136 8.91 -9.71 -4.38
C SER A 136 9.90 -10.88 -4.24
N ARG A 137 9.45 -12.12 -4.49
CA ARG A 137 10.30 -13.33 -4.52
C ARG A 137 11.25 -13.39 -5.73
N GLY A 138 10.79 -12.95 -6.90
CA GLY A 138 11.60 -12.85 -8.11
C GLY A 138 12.68 -11.78 -7.98
N VAL A 139 12.37 -10.67 -7.32
CA VAL A 139 13.33 -9.60 -7.01
C VAL A 139 14.42 -10.11 -6.07
N ARG A 140 14.08 -10.91 -5.05
CA ARG A 140 15.07 -11.59 -4.20
C ARG A 140 16.01 -12.49 -5.01
N LYS A 141 15.47 -13.35 -5.88
CA LYS A 141 16.30 -14.22 -6.75
C LYS A 141 17.22 -13.43 -7.66
N LEU A 142 16.74 -12.31 -8.21
CA LEU A 142 17.57 -11.41 -9.02
C LEU A 142 18.68 -10.76 -8.20
N TYR A 143 18.36 -10.29 -6.99
CA TYR A 143 19.33 -9.68 -6.08
C TYR A 143 20.43 -10.66 -5.68
N CYS A 144 20.09 -11.89 -5.31
CA CYS A 144 21.06 -12.95 -5.03
C CYS A 144 21.93 -13.27 -6.26
N LYS A 145 21.35 -13.24 -7.45
CA LYS A 145 22.08 -13.51 -8.71
C LYS A 145 23.05 -12.39 -9.11
N ILE A 146 22.76 -11.14 -8.75
CA ILE A 146 23.62 -9.99 -9.03
C ILE A 146 24.74 -9.86 -7.98
N ARG A 147 24.48 -10.28 -6.74
CA ARG A 147 25.46 -10.24 -5.65
C ARG A 147 26.40 -11.45 -5.62
N SER A 148 26.01 -12.57 -6.24
CA SER A 148 26.86 -13.76 -6.47
C SER A 148 27.78 -13.58 -7.66
#